data_AF-A0A924X1Y1-F1
#
_entry.id   AF-A0A924X1Y1-F1
#
_cell.length_a   1.000
_cell.length_b   1.000
_cell.length_c   1.000
_cell.angle_alpha   90.00
_cell.angle_beta   90.00
_cell.angle_gamma   90.00
#
_symmetry.space_group_name_H-M   'P 1'
#
loop_
_entity.id
_entity.type
_entity.pdbx_description
1 polymer ?
#
loop_
_entity_poly.entity_id
_entity_poly.type
_entity_poly.pdbx_seq_one_letter_code
_entity_poly.pdbx_strand_id
1 'polypeptide(L)'
;MRIRGAHPAQRSTPATYLLVVTGLGGEAQYKRAFHDWSASLVTSAARMGIPDSSITWLAEDTTRARARVNGLSTKANIQRALSRIAERSAAGDHLLVVLIGHGSAQGEASRFSIPGPDISAEEIGRLFAPFTQRKITLVNAASASGDFIRALSGRDRVIITATKTAFERNETMFPRYFVAALDSASADTDKDDRVSILEAYEFARREVERAYQKENRLLSEHSQLDDNGDGVGTAIPVSGSGDGALARTLVLGGGFGTGRAPSSDAALSPLIAEKTRIEQRLATLRAGKSGMDSTAYSQVLEKLLVELARNGQAIRAAGSKPR
;
A
#
# COMPACT_ATOMS: atom_id res chain seq x y z
N MET A 1 34.31 0.92 -38.52
CA MET A 1 32.83 0.91 -38.41
C MET A 1 32.46 0.50 -36.98
N ARG A 2 32.24 1.47 -36.08
CA ARG A 2 31.89 1.21 -34.67
C ARG A 2 30.37 1.09 -34.56
N ILE A 3 29.89 -0.07 -34.16
CA ILE A 3 28.48 -0.34 -33.87
C ILE A 3 28.15 0.39 -32.57
N ARG A 4 27.29 1.43 -32.65
CA ARG A 4 26.71 2.08 -31.47
C ARG A 4 25.76 1.08 -30.80
N GLY A 5 26.15 0.55 -29.65
CA GLY A 5 25.26 -0.24 -28.80
C GLY A 5 24.07 0.62 -28.38
N ALA A 6 22.87 0.17 -28.75
CA ALA A 6 21.63 0.74 -28.25
C ALA A 6 21.63 0.62 -26.72
N HIS A 7 21.72 1.75 -26.02
CA HIS A 7 21.42 1.78 -24.60
C HIS A 7 19.93 1.45 -24.44
N PRO A 8 19.54 0.51 -23.55
CA PRO A 8 18.15 0.33 -23.22
C PRO A 8 17.64 1.66 -22.65
N ALA A 9 16.51 2.15 -23.18
CA ALA A 9 15.90 3.40 -22.73
C ALA A 9 15.69 3.34 -21.20
N GLN A 10 16.41 4.17 -20.45
CA GLN A 10 16.19 4.36 -19.02
C GLN A 10 14.77 4.85 -18.82
N ARG A 11 13.92 4.05 -18.17
CA ARG A 11 12.62 4.53 -17.68
C ARG A 11 12.89 5.61 -16.64
N SER A 12 12.38 6.82 -16.87
CA SER A 12 12.64 7.99 -16.04
C SER A 12 11.85 8.01 -14.73
N THR A 13 10.83 7.15 -14.60
CA THR A 13 9.92 7.10 -13.46
C THR A 13 9.75 5.65 -13.00
N PRO A 14 9.88 5.36 -11.69
CA PRO A 14 9.53 4.06 -11.13
C PRO A 14 8.11 3.62 -11.50
N ALA A 15 7.96 2.37 -11.92
CA ALA A 15 6.66 1.79 -12.23
C ALA A 15 6.08 1.01 -11.04
N THR A 16 4.76 1.00 -10.93
CA THR A 16 4.04 0.16 -9.97
C THR A 16 3.52 -1.10 -10.65
N TYR A 17 3.75 -2.26 -10.03
CA TYR A 17 3.20 -3.56 -10.40
C TYR A 17 2.25 -4.04 -9.29
N LEU A 18 1.00 -4.29 -9.65
CA LEU A 18 -0.04 -4.73 -8.73
C LEU A 18 -0.30 -6.22 -8.90
N LEU A 19 -0.20 -6.98 -7.81
CA LEU A 19 -0.69 -8.34 -7.69
C LEU A 19 -1.83 -8.39 -6.66
N VAL A 20 -3.05 -8.63 -7.12
CA VAL A 20 -4.21 -8.90 -6.26
C VAL A 20 -4.43 -10.41 -6.19
N VAL A 21 -4.49 -10.97 -4.99
CA VAL A 21 -4.79 -12.39 -4.76
C VAL A 21 -6.06 -12.51 -3.94
N THR A 22 -7.14 -12.93 -4.58
CA THR A 22 -8.39 -13.28 -3.92
C THR A 22 -8.31 -14.73 -3.46
N GLY A 23 -8.28 -14.94 -2.14
CA GLY A 23 -8.22 -16.25 -1.50
C GLY A 23 -9.53 -17.01 -1.58
N LEU A 24 -9.61 -18.15 -0.88
CA LEU A 24 -10.84 -18.90 -0.72
C LEU A 24 -11.82 -18.11 0.15
N GLY A 25 -13.05 -17.90 -0.33
CA GLY A 25 -14.12 -17.28 0.47
C GLY A 25 -14.87 -18.25 1.38
N GLY A 26 -14.93 -19.54 1.02
CA GLY A 26 -15.76 -20.52 1.72
C GLY A 26 -17.26 -20.26 1.47
N GLU A 27 -17.90 -19.52 2.37
CA GLU A 27 -19.32 -19.17 2.24
C GLU A 27 -19.58 -18.16 1.10
N ALA A 28 -20.77 -18.24 0.50
CA ALA A 28 -21.12 -17.44 -0.67
C ALA A 28 -21.03 -15.92 -0.45
N GLN A 29 -21.26 -15.45 0.78
CA GLN A 29 -21.16 -14.03 1.12
C GLN A 29 -19.71 -13.52 1.05
N TYR A 30 -18.76 -14.28 1.58
CA TYR A 30 -17.34 -13.93 1.56
C TYR A 30 -16.77 -14.05 0.15
N LYS A 31 -17.15 -15.09 -0.59
CA LYS A 31 -16.80 -15.23 -2.02
C LYS A 31 -17.20 -14.00 -2.84
N ARG A 32 -18.39 -13.46 -2.60
CA ARG A 32 -18.85 -12.22 -3.25
C ARG A 32 -18.05 -11.01 -2.77
N ALA A 33 -17.97 -10.79 -1.45
CA ALA A 33 -17.29 -9.64 -0.88
C ALA A 33 -15.81 -9.56 -1.31
N PHE A 34 -15.06 -10.66 -1.23
CA PHE A 34 -13.65 -10.71 -1.59
C PHE A 34 -13.43 -10.42 -3.07
N HIS A 35 -14.28 -10.99 -3.93
CA HIS A 35 -14.26 -10.72 -5.35
C HIS A 35 -14.55 -9.24 -5.62
N ASP A 36 -15.57 -8.66 -4.98
CA ASP A 36 -16.00 -7.28 -5.23
C ASP A 36 -14.97 -6.25 -4.74
N TRP A 37 -14.32 -6.51 -3.61
CA TRP A 37 -13.20 -5.67 -3.13
C TRP A 37 -11.99 -5.78 -4.06
N SER A 38 -11.64 -6.99 -4.51
CA SER A 38 -10.54 -7.21 -5.47
C SER A 38 -10.83 -6.53 -6.81
N ALA A 39 -12.07 -6.66 -7.30
CA ALA A 39 -12.57 -6.03 -8.51
C ALA A 39 -12.51 -4.50 -8.43
N SER A 40 -12.89 -3.94 -7.29
CA SER A 40 -12.85 -2.49 -7.04
C SER A 40 -11.40 -2.00 -6.99
N LEU A 41 -10.51 -2.71 -6.30
CA LEU A 41 -9.08 -2.39 -6.26
C LEU A 41 -8.44 -2.36 -7.64
N VAL A 42 -8.69 -3.39 -8.48
CA VAL A 42 -8.20 -3.43 -9.86
C VAL A 42 -8.72 -2.25 -10.67
N THR A 43 -9.99 -1.87 -10.47
CA THR A 43 -10.61 -0.73 -11.16
C THR A 43 -9.98 0.59 -10.72
N SER A 44 -9.80 0.81 -9.41
CA SER A 44 -9.15 2.01 -8.86
C SER A 44 -7.70 2.13 -9.33
N ALA A 45 -6.94 1.02 -9.30
CA ALA A 45 -5.58 0.96 -9.80
C ALA A 45 -5.46 1.38 -11.27
N ALA A 46 -6.34 0.88 -12.14
CA ALA A 46 -6.37 1.27 -13.54
C ALA A 46 -6.71 2.76 -13.72
N ARG A 47 -7.70 3.29 -12.95
CA ARG A 47 -8.04 4.72 -12.98
C ARG A 47 -6.90 5.63 -12.52
N MET A 48 -6.08 5.16 -11.58
CA MET A 48 -4.87 5.84 -11.09
C MET A 48 -3.69 5.76 -12.08
N GLY A 49 -3.88 5.11 -13.22
CA GLY A 49 -2.89 5.06 -14.29
C GLY A 49 -1.90 3.90 -14.20
N ILE A 50 -2.12 2.90 -13.33
CA ILE A 50 -1.38 1.64 -13.43
C ILE A 50 -1.80 0.95 -14.74
N PRO A 51 -0.87 0.68 -15.67
CA PRO A 51 -1.23 0.02 -16.92
C PRO A 51 -1.77 -1.38 -16.66
N ASP A 52 -2.76 -1.84 -17.45
CA ASP A 52 -3.31 -3.20 -17.34
C ASP A 52 -2.21 -4.28 -17.40
N SER A 53 -1.17 -4.06 -18.21
CA SER A 53 -0.02 -4.97 -18.29
C SER A 53 0.80 -5.09 -16.99
N SER A 54 0.60 -4.19 -16.04
CA SER A 54 1.22 -4.17 -14.72
C SER A 54 0.25 -4.61 -13.60
N ILE A 55 -1.00 -4.92 -13.94
CA ILE A 55 -1.99 -5.45 -13.00
C ILE A 55 -2.14 -6.95 -13.24
N THR A 56 -2.00 -7.74 -12.18
CA THR A 56 -2.31 -9.18 -12.18
C THR A 56 -3.31 -9.45 -11.08
N TRP A 57 -4.47 -10.00 -11.43
CA TRP A 57 -5.49 -10.44 -10.49
C TRP A 57 -5.67 -11.96 -10.57
N LEU A 58 -5.39 -12.65 -9.47
CA LEU A 58 -5.64 -14.08 -9.30
C LEU A 58 -6.81 -14.28 -8.34
N ALA A 59 -7.75 -15.17 -8.67
CA ALA A 59 -8.94 -15.40 -7.84
C ALA A 59 -9.28 -16.89 -7.69
N GLU A 60 -10.12 -17.24 -6.70
CA GLU A 60 -10.55 -18.64 -6.51
C GLU A 60 -11.43 -19.17 -7.65
N ASP A 61 -12.11 -18.27 -8.36
CA ASP A 61 -13.03 -18.57 -9.46
C ASP A 61 -12.72 -17.62 -10.63
N THR A 62 -12.36 -18.20 -11.77
CA THR A 62 -12.03 -17.46 -13.00
C THR A 62 -13.24 -17.23 -13.91
N THR A 63 -14.38 -17.85 -13.60
CA THR A 63 -15.62 -17.66 -14.38
C THR A 63 -16.24 -16.30 -14.10
N ARG A 64 -16.05 -15.77 -12.89
CA ARG A 64 -16.41 -14.40 -12.50
C ARG A 64 -15.36 -13.43 -13.05
N ALA A 65 -15.80 -12.44 -13.82
CA ALA A 65 -14.93 -11.44 -14.45
C ALA A 65 -13.79 -12.02 -15.31
N ARG A 66 -14.09 -13.04 -16.14
CA ARG A 66 -13.13 -13.75 -17.01
C ARG A 66 -12.22 -12.85 -17.86
N ALA A 67 -12.68 -11.65 -18.22
CA ALA A 67 -11.90 -10.67 -18.99
C ALA A 67 -10.79 -9.97 -18.17
N ARG A 68 -10.85 -9.99 -16.83
CA ARG A 68 -9.93 -9.29 -15.93
C ARG A 68 -9.14 -10.21 -15.01
N VAL A 69 -9.69 -11.38 -14.65
CA VAL A 69 -8.99 -12.36 -13.82
C VAL A 69 -7.95 -13.10 -14.67
N ASN A 70 -6.68 -13.01 -14.27
CA ASN A 70 -5.54 -13.58 -15.00
C ASN A 70 -5.31 -15.07 -14.70
N GLY A 71 -5.97 -15.63 -13.68
CA GLY A 71 -5.89 -17.06 -13.37
C GLY A 71 -6.35 -17.40 -11.96
N LEU A 72 -6.29 -18.69 -11.62
CA LEU A 72 -6.62 -19.18 -10.28
C LEU A 72 -5.59 -18.70 -9.24
N SER A 73 -6.01 -18.35 -8.02
CA SER A 73 -5.15 -17.94 -6.90
C SER A 73 -4.34 -19.08 -6.26
N THR A 74 -3.93 -20.09 -7.03
CA THR A 74 -3.08 -21.19 -6.54
C THR A 74 -1.65 -20.73 -6.24
N LYS A 75 -0.96 -21.44 -5.33
CA LYS A 75 0.45 -21.19 -4.99
C LYS A 75 1.35 -21.12 -6.24
N ALA A 76 1.16 -22.03 -7.18
CA ALA A 76 1.92 -22.06 -8.43
C ALA A 76 1.69 -20.82 -9.32
N ASN A 77 0.45 -20.31 -9.37
CA ASN A 77 0.14 -19.08 -10.11
C ASN A 77 0.70 -17.84 -9.43
N ILE A 78 0.66 -17.76 -8.10
CA ILE A 78 1.26 -16.67 -7.32
C ILE A 78 2.78 -16.62 -7.59
N GLN A 79 3.46 -17.76 -7.49
CA GLN A 79 4.90 -17.86 -7.78
C GLN A 79 5.21 -17.43 -9.22
N ARG A 80 4.43 -17.89 -10.21
CA ARG A 80 4.62 -17.47 -11.61
C ARG A 80 4.38 -15.98 -11.81
N ALA A 81 3.36 -15.41 -11.17
CA ALA A 81 3.06 -13.99 -11.28
C ALA A 81 4.22 -13.15 -10.72
N LEU A 82 4.68 -13.46 -9.50
CA LEU A 82 5.80 -12.76 -8.87
C LEU A 82 7.10 -12.93 -9.67
N SER A 83 7.38 -14.13 -10.21
CA SER A 83 8.57 -14.35 -11.06
C SER A 83 8.55 -13.46 -12.31
N ARG A 84 7.40 -13.40 -13.02
CA ARG A 84 7.25 -12.51 -14.19
C ARG A 84 7.37 -11.03 -13.85
N ILE A 85 6.88 -10.61 -12.68
CA ILE A 85 7.03 -9.22 -12.25
C ILE A 85 8.50 -8.92 -11.91
N ALA A 86 9.19 -9.84 -11.24
CA ALA A 86 10.62 -9.68 -10.93
C ALA A 86 11.46 -9.53 -12.21
N GLU A 87 11.17 -10.32 -13.25
CA GLU A 87 11.83 -10.22 -14.57
C GLU A 87 11.58 -8.90 -15.30
N ARG A 88 10.40 -8.29 -15.12
CA ARG A 88 9.98 -7.07 -15.82
C ARG A 88 10.29 -5.78 -15.08
N SER A 89 10.38 -5.84 -13.75
CA SER A 89 10.62 -4.68 -12.90
C SER A 89 12.11 -4.32 -12.85
N ALA A 90 12.40 -3.04 -12.65
CA ALA A 90 13.75 -2.49 -12.49
C ALA A 90 13.95 -1.95 -11.06
N ALA A 91 15.19 -1.58 -10.73
CA ALA A 91 15.49 -0.90 -9.46
C ALA A 91 14.66 0.39 -9.31
N GLY A 92 14.13 0.63 -8.12
CA GLY A 92 13.23 1.74 -7.82
C GLY A 92 11.75 1.43 -8.03
N ASP A 93 11.40 0.45 -8.88
CA ASP A 93 9.99 0.07 -9.11
C ASP A 93 9.32 -0.43 -7.81
N HIS A 94 8.00 -0.35 -7.77
CA HIS A 94 7.18 -0.74 -6.64
C HIS A 94 6.37 -1.99 -6.97
N LEU A 95 6.50 -3.03 -6.15
CA LEU A 95 5.59 -4.18 -6.13
C LEU A 95 4.54 -3.95 -5.03
N LEU A 96 3.26 -3.83 -5.40
CA LEU A 96 2.14 -3.93 -4.46
C LEU A 96 1.51 -5.32 -4.57
N VAL A 97 1.49 -6.06 -3.46
CA VAL A 97 0.74 -7.31 -3.31
C VAL A 97 -0.41 -7.08 -2.33
N VAL A 98 -1.64 -7.41 -2.72
CA VAL A 98 -2.81 -7.34 -1.84
C VAL A 98 -3.46 -8.72 -1.76
N LEU A 99 -3.53 -9.26 -0.54
CA LEU A 99 -4.18 -10.53 -0.25
C LEU A 99 -5.54 -10.24 0.39
N ILE A 100 -6.61 -10.71 -0.24
CA ILE A 100 -8.00 -10.55 0.24
C ILE A 100 -8.60 -11.93 0.37
N GLY A 101 -8.90 -12.37 1.58
CA GLY A 101 -9.36 -13.74 1.82
C GLY A 101 -9.32 -14.12 3.29
N HIS A 102 -9.46 -15.43 3.55
CA HIS A 102 -9.21 -15.99 4.87
C HIS A 102 -7.73 -16.25 5.12
N GLY A 103 -7.34 -16.20 6.38
CA GLY A 103 -6.05 -16.71 6.84
C GLY A 103 -6.22 -17.68 8.01
N SER A 104 -5.16 -18.41 8.29
CA SER A 104 -5.11 -19.34 9.40
C SER A 104 -3.74 -19.34 10.05
N ALA A 105 -3.70 -19.73 11.31
CA ALA A 105 -2.47 -20.02 12.02
C ALA A 105 -2.51 -21.48 12.47
N GLN A 106 -1.68 -22.31 11.85
CA GLN A 106 -1.49 -23.70 12.23
C GLN A 106 -0.02 -23.92 12.60
N GLY A 107 0.23 -24.34 13.85
CA GLY A 107 1.60 -24.46 14.36
C GLY A 107 2.29 -23.10 14.45
N GLU A 108 3.54 -23.02 14.00
CA GLU A 108 4.37 -21.80 14.10
C GLU A 108 4.22 -20.84 12.92
N ALA A 109 3.46 -21.19 11.87
CA ALA A 109 3.41 -20.40 10.64
C ALA A 109 1.97 -19.97 10.28
N SER A 110 1.76 -18.65 10.21
CA SER A 110 0.54 -18.08 9.64
C SER A 110 0.49 -18.25 8.12
N ARG A 111 -0.71 -18.47 7.59
CA ARG A 111 -0.97 -18.83 6.19
C ARG A 111 -2.15 -18.05 5.63
N PHE A 112 -2.08 -17.78 4.33
CA PHE A 112 -3.19 -17.25 3.55
C PHE A 112 -3.88 -18.38 2.79
N SER A 113 -5.21 -18.46 2.93
CA SER A 113 -5.99 -19.58 2.41
C SER A 113 -6.36 -19.40 0.94
N ILE A 114 -5.93 -20.36 0.11
CA ILE A 114 -6.01 -20.30 -1.35
C ILE A 114 -6.41 -21.66 -1.93
N PRO A 115 -6.91 -21.73 -3.18
CA PRO A 115 -7.18 -23.02 -3.81
C PRO A 115 -5.93 -23.91 -3.85
N GLY A 116 -6.04 -25.11 -3.26
CA GLY A 116 -4.93 -26.03 -3.08
C GLY A 116 -4.16 -25.77 -1.78
N PRO A 117 -2.85 -26.04 -1.73
CA PRO A 117 -2.07 -25.80 -0.52
C PRO A 117 -1.93 -24.31 -0.19
N ASP A 118 -2.33 -23.94 1.04
CA ASP A 118 -2.17 -22.61 1.59
C ASP A 118 -0.71 -22.12 1.53
N ILE A 119 -0.53 -20.81 1.33
CA ILE A 119 0.79 -20.17 1.24
C ILE A 119 1.15 -19.53 2.59
N SER A 120 2.33 -19.86 3.12
CA SER A 120 2.81 -19.29 4.39
C SER A 120 3.53 -17.96 4.20
N ALA A 121 3.69 -17.21 5.29
CA ALA A 121 4.46 -15.97 5.30
C ALA A 121 5.92 -16.22 4.85
N GLU A 122 6.56 -17.31 5.30
CA GLU A 122 7.94 -17.65 4.93
C GLU A 122 8.09 -18.01 3.44
N GLU A 123 7.05 -18.62 2.85
CA GLU A 123 7.01 -18.88 1.42
C GLU A 123 6.94 -17.58 0.62
N ILE A 124 6.08 -16.64 1.02
CA ILE A 124 6.01 -15.30 0.41
C ILE A 124 7.35 -14.56 0.57
N GLY A 125 7.98 -14.64 1.75
CA GLY A 125 9.27 -14.01 2.01
C GLY A 125 10.36 -14.49 1.05
N ARG A 126 10.39 -15.79 0.74
CA ARG A 126 11.27 -16.37 -0.29
C ARG A 126 10.94 -15.85 -1.69
N LEU A 127 9.66 -15.68 -2.02
CA LEU A 127 9.23 -15.11 -3.31
C LEU A 127 9.57 -13.62 -3.45
N PHE A 128 9.80 -12.90 -2.35
CA PHE A 128 10.27 -11.51 -2.36
C PHE A 128 11.79 -11.37 -2.52
N ALA A 129 12.58 -12.43 -2.35
CA ALA A 129 14.03 -12.37 -2.47
C ALA A 129 14.56 -11.80 -3.81
N PRO A 130 13.94 -12.08 -4.98
CA PRO A 130 14.40 -11.52 -6.26
C PRO A 130 14.20 -10.00 -6.41
N PHE A 131 13.34 -9.38 -5.60
CA PHE A 131 12.96 -7.97 -5.71
C PHE A 131 13.97 -7.00 -5.07
N THR A 132 15.26 -7.33 -5.12
CA THR A 132 16.33 -6.47 -4.62
C THR A 132 16.26 -5.08 -5.28
N GLN A 133 16.45 -4.03 -4.49
CA GLN A 133 16.38 -2.62 -4.93
C GLN A 133 15.00 -2.15 -5.45
N ARG A 134 13.96 -2.97 -5.36
CA ARG A 134 12.56 -2.55 -5.53
C ARG A 134 11.94 -2.25 -4.18
N LYS A 135 10.91 -1.41 -4.18
CA LYS A 135 10.04 -1.24 -3.02
C LYS A 135 8.98 -2.34 -3.03
N ILE A 136 8.62 -2.88 -1.88
CA ILE A 136 7.55 -3.87 -1.77
C ILE A 136 6.51 -3.36 -0.78
N THR A 137 5.23 -3.42 -1.15
CA THR A 137 4.13 -3.31 -0.20
C THR A 137 3.36 -4.61 -0.22
N LEU A 138 3.19 -5.23 0.94
CA LEU A 138 2.23 -6.32 1.12
C LEU A 138 1.11 -5.81 2.02
N VAL A 139 -0.13 -5.92 1.54
CA VAL A 139 -1.33 -5.74 2.35
C VAL A 139 -1.98 -7.10 2.51
N ASN A 140 -1.78 -7.74 3.66
CA ASN A 140 -2.48 -8.96 4.02
C ASN A 140 -3.78 -8.59 4.76
N ALA A 141 -4.84 -8.46 3.99
CA ALA A 141 -6.16 -8.05 4.49
C ALA A 141 -7.02 -9.25 4.90
N ALA A 142 -6.39 -10.34 5.36
CA ALA A 142 -7.03 -11.56 5.80
C ALA A 142 -7.11 -11.66 7.33
N SER A 143 -8.00 -12.53 7.82
CA SER A 143 -7.98 -13.01 9.20
C SER A 143 -6.64 -13.66 9.57
N ALA A 144 -6.26 -13.65 10.85
CA ALA A 144 -5.01 -14.23 11.37
C ALA A 144 -3.73 -13.75 10.63
N SER A 145 -3.73 -12.52 10.12
CA SER A 145 -2.63 -12.00 9.28
C SER A 145 -1.44 -11.45 10.06
N GLY A 146 -1.60 -11.09 11.33
CA GLY A 146 -0.59 -10.34 12.12
C GLY A 146 0.84 -10.88 12.08
N ASP A 147 1.04 -12.21 12.11
CA ASP A 147 2.38 -12.81 12.15
C ASP A 147 3.18 -12.59 10.84
N PHE A 148 2.51 -12.17 9.76
CA PHE A 148 3.19 -11.83 8.50
C PHE A 148 4.14 -10.66 8.66
N ILE A 149 3.91 -9.74 9.61
CA ILE A 149 4.83 -8.62 9.87
C ILE A 149 6.21 -9.16 10.28
N ARG A 150 6.26 -9.99 11.31
CA ARG A 150 7.53 -10.55 11.80
C ARG A 150 8.27 -11.34 10.73
N ALA A 151 7.56 -12.06 9.88
CA ALA A 151 8.16 -12.90 8.84
C ALA A 151 8.64 -12.13 7.60
N LEU A 152 8.02 -10.99 7.29
CA LEU A 152 8.20 -10.30 6.01
C LEU A 152 8.82 -8.90 6.13
N SER A 153 8.84 -8.33 7.34
CA SER A 153 9.50 -7.07 7.63
C SER A 153 10.93 -7.06 7.11
N GLY A 154 11.36 -5.90 6.64
CA GLY A 154 12.70 -5.72 6.10
C GLY A 154 12.86 -4.42 5.34
N ARG A 155 14.10 -4.13 4.96
CA ARG A 155 14.45 -2.91 4.23
C ARG A 155 13.63 -2.76 2.95
N ASP A 156 13.15 -1.54 2.71
CA ASP A 156 12.37 -1.17 1.52
C ASP A 156 11.02 -1.90 1.40
N ARG A 157 10.48 -2.41 2.52
CA ARG A 157 9.18 -3.09 2.57
C ARG A 157 8.20 -2.34 3.46
N VAL A 158 6.94 -2.32 3.05
CA VAL A 158 5.79 -1.93 3.86
C VAL A 158 4.93 -3.19 4.02
N ILE A 159 4.77 -3.67 5.24
CA ILE A 159 3.93 -4.83 5.55
C ILE A 159 2.74 -4.34 6.37
N ILE A 160 1.54 -4.53 5.82
CA ILE A 160 0.28 -4.20 6.47
C ILE A 160 -0.50 -5.49 6.71
N THR A 161 -1.04 -5.65 7.91
CA THR A 161 -1.93 -6.76 8.27
C THR A 161 -3.27 -6.20 8.75
N ALA A 162 -4.36 -6.91 8.47
CA ALA A 162 -5.68 -6.54 9.00
C ALA A 162 -5.82 -6.88 10.48
N THR A 163 -5.03 -7.82 10.99
CA THR A 163 -5.02 -8.21 12.41
C THR A 163 -3.67 -7.96 13.07
N LYS A 164 -3.66 -7.89 14.40
CA LYS A 164 -2.44 -7.74 15.21
C LYS A 164 -1.75 -9.08 15.43
N THR A 165 -2.51 -10.15 15.51
CA THR A 165 -1.98 -11.50 15.74
C THR A 165 -2.72 -12.56 14.91
N ALA A 166 -2.12 -13.74 14.83
CA ALA A 166 -2.74 -14.99 14.37
C ALA A 166 -4.01 -15.42 15.12
N PHE A 167 -4.26 -14.90 16.33
CA PHE A 167 -5.39 -15.31 17.16
C PHE A 167 -6.69 -14.59 16.81
N GLU A 168 -6.61 -13.51 16.02
CA GLU A 168 -7.77 -12.79 15.51
C GLU A 168 -8.28 -13.47 14.23
N ARG A 169 -9.10 -14.50 14.42
CA ARG A 169 -9.54 -15.42 13.35
C ARG A 169 -10.88 -15.04 12.72
N ASN A 170 -11.50 -13.96 13.19
CA ASN A 170 -12.74 -13.46 12.62
C ASN A 170 -12.48 -12.84 11.25
N GLU A 171 -13.49 -12.89 10.38
CA GLU A 171 -13.43 -12.18 9.11
C GLU A 171 -13.19 -10.68 9.32
N THR A 172 -12.35 -10.11 8.46
CA THR A 172 -11.88 -8.72 8.55
C THR A 172 -12.71 -7.81 7.65
N MET A 173 -13.06 -6.63 8.14
CA MET A 173 -13.65 -5.54 7.35
C MET A 173 -12.60 -4.62 6.75
N PHE A 174 -11.34 -4.71 7.19
CA PHE A 174 -10.21 -3.93 6.67
C PHE A 174 -10.15 -3.82 5.13
N PRO A 175 -10.23 -4.90 4.32
CA PRO A 175 -10.10 -4.78 2.86
C PRO A 175 -11.18 -3.90 2.24
N ARG A 176 -12.40 -3.88 2.80
CA ARG A 176 -13.49 -3.01 2.34
C ARG A 176 -13.07 -1.54 2.36
N TYR A 177 -12.50 -1.11 3.48
CA TYR A 177 -12.17 0.31 3.70
C TYR A 177 -10.83 0.70 3.11
N PHE A 178 -9.86 -0.23 3.08
CA PHE A 178 -8.59 0.01 2.39
C PHE A 178 -8.81 0.27 0.90
N VAL A 179 -9.66 -0.52 0.25
CA VAL A 179 -10.01 -0.30 -1.16
C VAL A 179 -10.83 0.98 -1.33
N ALA A 180 -11.79 1.25 -0.44
CA ALA A 180 -12.59 2.48 -0.49
C ALA A 180 -11.74 3.76 -0.31
N ALA A 181 -10.63 3.68 0.42
CA ALA A 181 -9.72 4.82 0.61
C ALA A 181 -9.19 5.35 -0.72
N LEU A 182 -8.93 4.45 -1.68
CA LEU A 182 -8.40 4.80 -3.01
C LEU A 182 -9.36 5.64 -3.84
N ASP A 183 -10.65 5.68 -3.47
CA ASP A 183 -11.70 6.42 -4.17
C ASP A 183 -12.29 7.56 -3.32
N SER A 184 -11.73 7.81 -2.14
CA SER A 184 -12.27 8.76 -1.18
C SER A 184 -11.38 9.99 -0.98
N ALA A 185 -11.89 11.17 -1.30
CA ALA A 185 -11.22 12.45 -1.01
C ALA A 185 -11.01 12.71 0.50
N SER A 186 -11.68 11.95 1.38
CA SER A 186 -11.44 12.01 2.83
C SER A 186 -10.26 11.13 3.28
N ALA A 187 -9.76 10.23 2.42
CA ALA A 187 -8.54 9.48 2.66
C ALA A 187 -7.29 10.32 2.35
N ASP A 188 -7.35 11.20 1.34
CA ASP A 188 -6.32 12.22 1.06
C ASP A 188 -6.35 13.29 2.16
N THR A 189 -5.53 13.09 3.18
CA THR A 189 -5.45 13.92 4.38
C THR A 189 -4.58 15.15 4.16
N ASP A 190 -3.56 15.04 3.32
CA ASP A 190 -2.64 16.14 3.03
C ASP A 190 -3.06 17.01 1.82
N LYS A 191 -4.15 16.61 1.16
CA LYS A 191 -4.83 17.33 0.06
C LYS A 191 -3.92 17.50 -1.15
N ASP A 192 -3.12 16.48 -1.48
CA ASP A 192 -2.28 16.48 -2.67
C ASP A 192 -2.89 15.76 -3.88
N ASP A 193 -4.19 15.47 -3.80
CA ASP A 193 -5.03 14.80 -4.80
C ASP A 193 -4.63 13.34 -5.07
N ARG A 194 -3.77 12.77 -4.21
CA ARG A 194 -3.34 11.37 -4.25
C ARG A 194 -3.57 10.72 -2.89
N VAL A 195 -3.58 9.39 -2.87
CA VAL A 195 -3.68 8.62 -1.64
C VAL A 195 -2.42 7.77 -1.52
N SER A 196 -1.64 8.03 -0.47
CA SER A 196 -0.50 7.19 -0.11
C SER A 196 -0.94 5.88 0.54
N ILE A 197 -0.05 4.88 0.58
CA ILE A 197 -0.29 3.63 1.31
C ILE A 197 -0.59 3.91 2.78
N LEU A 198 0.09 4.88 3.40
CA LEU A 198 -0.16 5.27 4.78
C LEU A 198 -1.58 5.84 4.96
N GLU A 199 -2.01 6.73 4.06
CA GLU A 199 -3.36 7.31 4.12
C GLU A 199 -4.46 6.27 3.91
N ALA A 200 -4.25 5.34 2.97
CA ALA A 200 -5.16 4.22 2.76
C ALA A 200 -5.27 3.33 4.00
N TYR A 201 -4.14 3.04 4.66
CA TYR A 201 -4.09 2.29 5.91
C TYR A 201 -4.81 3.03 7.04
N GLU A 202 -4.50 4.30 7.26
CA GLU A 202 -5.10 5.08 8.33
C GLU A 202 -6.61 5.28 8.14
N PHE A 203 -7.04 5.51 6.90
CA PHE A 203 -8.46 5.57 6.55
C PHE A 203 -9.14 4.23 6.86
N ALA A 204 -8.57 3.12 6.41
CA ALA A 204 -9.12 1.80 6.64
C ALA A 204 -9.28 1.50 8.13
N ARG A 205 -8.24 1.73 8.92
CA ARG A 205 -8.25 1.52 10.38
C ARG A 205 -9.36 2.31 11.06
N ARG A 206 -9.50 3.61 10.74
CA ARG A 206 -10.52 4.49 11.33
C ARG A 206 -11.94 4.05 10.97
N GLU A 207 -12.18 3.67 9.72
CA GLU A 207 -13.51 3.26 9.27
C GLU A 207 -13.90 1.86 9.78
N VAL A 208 -12.92 0.95 9.94
CA VAL A 208 -13.15 -0.32 10.65
C VAL A 208 -13.62 -0.05 12.08
N GLU A 209 -12.88 0.75 12.84
CA GLU A 209 -13.23 1.09 14.22
C GLU A 209 -14.63 1.72 14.31
N ARG A 210 -14.93 2.68 13.42
CA ARG A 210 -16.26 3.30 13.33
C ARG A 210 -17.37 2.29 13.01
N ALA A 211 -17.11 1.34 12.11
CA ALA A 211 -18.10 0.35 11.72
C ALA A 211 -18.48 -0.57 12.88
N TYR A 212 -17.49 -1.07 13.62
CA TYR A 212 -17.72 -1.87 14.83
C TYR A 212 -18.49 -1.10 15.90
N GLN A 213 -18.13 0.16 16.14
CA GLN A 213 -18.86 1.04 17.06
C GLN A 213 -20.32 1.24 16.62
N LYS A 214 -20.55 1.51 15.33
CA LYS A 214 -21.90 1.71 14.78
C LYS A 214 -22.78 0.46 14.90
N GLU A 215 -22.18 -0.72 14.73
CA GLU A 215 -22.87 -2.01 14.87
C GLU A 215 -22.98 -2.48 16.33
N ASN A 216 -22.47 -1.69 17.29
CA ASN A 216 -22.40 -2.05 18.71
C ASN A 216 -21.67 -3.39 18.96
N ARG A 217 -20.59 -3.62 18.22
CA ARG A 217 -19.75 -4.83 18.28
C ARG A 217 -18.37 -4.50 18.84
N LEU A 218 -17.78 -5.45 19.56
CA LEU A 218 -16.38 -5.37 19.99
C LEU A 218 -15.45 -5.51 18.78
N LEU A 219 -14.45 -4.63 18.69
CA LEU A 219 -13.44 -4.66 17.64
C LEU A 219 -12.67 -5.99 17.69
N SER A 220 -12.74 -6.74 16.61
CA SER A 220 -12.16 -8.09 16.51
C SER A 220 -10.98 -8.19 15.54
N GLU A 221 -10.57 -7.06 14.98
CA GLU A 221 -9.43 -6.93 14.07
C GLU A 221 -8.66 -5.66 14.43
N HIS A 222 -7.34 -5.77 14.55
CA HIS A 222 -6.47 -4.66 14.94
C HIS A 222 -5.35 -4.50 13.94
N SER A 223 -5.60 -3.82 12.82
CA SER A 223 -4.64 -3.70 11.74
C SER A 223 -3.32 -3.08 12.18
N GLN A 224 -2.21 -3.59 11.67
CA GLN A 224 -0.85 -3.11 11.98
C GLN A 224 -0.11 -2.74 10.69
N LEU A 225 0.86 -1.84 10.79
CA LEU A 225 1.77 -1.45 9.72
C LEU A 225 3.20 -1.50 10.24
N ASP A 226 4.09 -2.15 9.49
CA ASP A 226 5.54 -2.14 9.67
C ASP A 226 6.18 -1.65 8.37
N ASP A 227 7.01 -0.61 8.44
CA ASP A 227 7.80 -0.15 7.30
C ASP A 227 9.23 0.29 7.63
N ASN A 228 9.62 0.18 8.90
CA ASN A 228 10.96 0.50 9.38
C ASN A 228 11.89 -0.74 9.40
N GLY A 229 11.35 -1.95 9.23
CA GLY A 229 12.13 -3.19 9.18
C GLY A 229 12.42 -3.85 10.54
N ASP A 230 11.77 -3.44 11.63
CA ASP A 230 12.03 -3.99 12.98
C ASP A 230 11.19 -5.24 13.32
N GLY A 231 10.18 -5.56 12.52
CA GLY A 231 9.30 -6.71 12.71
C GLY A 231 8.22 -6.50 13.76
N VAL A 232 7.98 -5.25 14.19
CA VAL A 232 7.02 -4.86 15.21
C VAL A 232 6.00 -3.89 14.59
N GLY A 233 4.82 -4.42 14.29
CA GLY A 233 3.75 -3.63 13.71
C GLY A 233 3.22 -2.54 14.65
N THR A 234 2.95 -1.37 14.08
CA THR A 234 2.34 -0.22 14.75
C THR A 234 0.93 0.04 14.22
N ALA A 235 -0.04 0.19 15.14
CA ALA A 235 -1.44 0.47 14.79
C ALA A 235 -1.68 1.94 14.39
N ILE A 236 -0.94 2.87 14.99
CA ILE A 236 -1.07 4.31 14.75
C ILE A 236 0.32 4.87 14.48
N PRO A 237 0.78 4.85 13.22
CA PRO A 237 2.05 5.46 12.81
C PRO A 237 2.10 6.94 13.20
N VAL A 238 3.25 7.40 13.70
CA VAL A 238 3.46 8.80 14.10
C VAL A 238 4.53 9.41 13.20
N SER A 239 4.24 10.60 12.68
CA SER A 239 5.19 11.30 11.79
C SER A 239 6.52 11.58 12.49
N GLY A 240 7.63 11.11 11.91
CA GLY A 240 8.98 11.39 12.37
C GLY A 240 9.58 10.38 13.35
N SER A 241 8.85 9.31 13.71
CA SER A 241 9.37 8.23 14.56
C SER A 241 8.67 6.90 14.31
N GLY A 242 9.43 5.81 14.17
CA GLY A 242 8.87 4.47 13.98
C GLY A 242 8.35 4.26 12.55
N ASP A 243 7.20 3.60 12.44
CA ASP A 243 6.56 3.27 11.18
C ASP A 243 5.87 4.46 10.49
N GLY A 244 5.64 4.31 9.19
CA GLY A 244 4.87 5.20 8.31
C GLY A 244 5.71 6.10 7.42
N ALA A 245 7.04 6.10 7.58
CA ALA A 245 7.92 6.96 6.78
C ALA A 245 7.98 6.53 5.31
N LEU A 246 8.10 5.22 5.05
CA LEU A 246 8.15 4.68 3.69
C LEU A 246 6.75 4.64 3.07
N ALA A 247 5.75 4.18 3.82
CA ALA A 247 4.37 4.05 3.37
C ALA A 247 3.75 5.39 2.92
N ARG A 248 4.17 6.52 3.52
CA ARG A 248 3.78 7.87 3.10
C ARG A 248 4.28 8.25 1.70
N THR A 249 5.43 7.71 1.29
CA THR A 249 6.05 8.05 -0.01
C THR A 249 5.50 7.22 -1.18
N LEU A 250 4.84 6.10 -0.87
CA LEU A 250 4.33 5.17 -1.89
C LEU A 250 2.88 5.51 -2.22
N VAL A 251 2.63 5.84 -3.49
CA VAL A 251 1.30 6.10 -4.05
C VAL A 251 1.02 5.05 -5.14
N LEU A 252 -0.23 4.61 -5.28
CA LEU A 252 -0.59 3.59 -6.27
C LEU A 252 -0.68 4.14 -7.69
N GLY A 253 -0.80 5.46 -7.85
CA GLY A 253 -0.83 6.18 -9.11
C GLY A 253 -1.47 7.55 -8.92
N GLY A 254 -1.40 8.42 -9.93
CA GLY A 254 -1.76 9.84 -9.80
C GLY A 254 -3.27 10.11 -9.80
N GLY A 255 -3.69 11.05 -8.95
CA GLY A 255 -4.91 11.86 -9.06
C GLY A 255 -6.26 11.15 -8.94
N PHE A 256 -7.14 11.60 -8.04
CA PHE A 256 -8.57 11.37 -8.20
C PHE A 256 -9.04 11.98 -9.53
N GLY A 257 -9.29 11.14 -10.53
CA GLY A 257 -9.97 11.55 -11.75
C GLY A 257 -9.20 12.55 -12.62
N THR A 258 -8.11 12.11 -13.26
CA THR A 258 -7.85 12.42 -14.67
C THR A 258 -6.88 11.35 -15.17
N GLY A 259 -7.18 10.67 -16.28
CA GLY A 259 -6.32 9.66 -16.89
C GLY A 259 -5.03 10.26 -17.44
N ARG A 260 -4.17 10.73 -16.54
CA ARG A 260 -3.03 11.56 -16.86
C ARG A 260 -1.76 10.73 -16.77
N ALA A 261 -1.09 10.64 -17.91
CA ALA A 261 0.14 9.86 -18.08
C ALA A 261 1.21 10.26 -17.04
N PRO A 262 2.11 9.33 -16.64
CA PRO A 262 3.14 9.50 -15.61
C PRO A 262 4.27 10.51 -15.96
N SER A 263 4.05 11.42 -16.92
CA SER A 263 5.05 12.39 -17.37
C SER A 263 5.20 13.63 -16.47
N SER A 264 4.43 13.77 -15.39
CA SER A 264 4.57 14.86 -14.40
C SER A 264 5.56 14.56 -13.27
N ASP A 265 6.03 13.32 -13.11
CA ASP A 265 6.79 12.89 -11.91
C ASP A 265 8.19 13.47 -11.76
N ALA A 266 8.87 13.82 -12.85
CA ALA A 266 10.21 14.42 -12.78
C ALA A 266 10.18 15.83 -12.16
N ALA A 267 9.11 16.60 -12.40
CA ALA A 267 8.91 17.90 -11.77
C ALA A 267 8.34 17.81 -10.34
N LEU A 268 7.64 16.71 -10.03
CA LEU A 268 7.04 16.47 -8.72
C LEU A 268 8.04 15.91 -7.71
N SER A 269 8.99 15.07 -8.14
CA SER A 269 10.03 14.49 -7.27
C SER A 269 10.76 15.50 -6.36
N PRO A 270 11.28 16.65 -6.85
CA PRO A 270 11.90 17.65 -5.97
C PRO A 270 10.89 18.30 -5.02
N LEU A 271 9.64 18.48 -5.44
CA LEU A 271 8.59 19.05 -4.58
C LEU A 271 8.19 18.09 -3.46
N ILE A 272 8.08 16.80 -3.76
CA ILE A 272 7.80 15.73 -2.78
C ILE A 272 8.96 15.61 -1.78
N ALA A 273 10.21 15.60 -2.25
CA ALA A 273 11.37 15.60 -1.37
C ALA A 273 11.40 16.83 -0.44
N GLU A 274 11.02 17.99 -0.97
CA GLU A 274 10.91 19.23 -0.20
C GLU A 274 9.77 19.16 0.83
N LYS A 275 8.60 18.61 0.47
CA LYS A 275 7.49 18.34 1.40
C LYS A 275 7.97 17.49 2.58
N THR A 276 8.63 16.37 2.31
CA THR A 276 9.20 15.48 3.34
C THR A 276 10.19 16.22 4.24
N ARG A 277 11.03 17.09 3.69
CA ARG A 277 11.98 17.90 4.46
C ARG A 277 11.29 18.90 5.39
N ILE A 278 10.24 19.56 4.93
CA ILE A 278 9.44 20.50 5.74
C ILE A 278 8.72 19.75 6.87
N GLU A 279 8.15 18.59 6.57
CA GLU A 279 7.49 17.73 7.56
C GLU A 279 8.46 17.21 8.62
N GLN A 280 9.68 16.82 8.24
CA GLN A 280 10.74 16.45 9.20
C GLN A 280 11.08 17.63 10.13
N ARG A 281 11.22 18.85 9.58
CA ARG A 281 11.44 20.05 10.40
C ARG A 281 10.27 20.33 11.36
N LEU A 282 9.03 20.10 10.92
CA LEU A 282 7.84 20.19 11.78
C LEU A 282 7.86 19.14 12.89
N ALA A 283 8.25 17.90 12.59
CA ALA A 283 8.39 16.84 13.59
C ALA A 283 9.46 17.19 14.63
N THR A 284 10.65 17.65 14.20
CA THR A 284 11.71 18.12 15.10
C THR A 284 11.25 19.30 15.96
N LEU A 285 10.56 20.27 15.37
CA LEU A 285 10.02 21.42 16.11
C LEU A 285 9.02 20.97 17.18
N ARG A 286 8.10 20.06 16.84
CA ARG A 286 7.10 19.52 17.77
C ARG A 286 7.76 18.73 18.91
N ALA A 287 8.78 17.93 18.61
CA ALA A 287 9.54 17.19 19.63
C ALA A 287 10.30 18.12 20.59
N GLY A 288 10.81 19.26 20.10
CA GLY A 288 11.52 20.26 20.90
C GLY A 288 10.62 21.28 21.62
N LYS A 289 9.28 21.17 21.53
CA LYS A 289 8.34 22.18 22.04
C LYS A 289 8.51 22.47 23.53
N SER A 290 8.81 21.46 24.35
CA SER A 290 8.96 21.61 25.80
C SER A 290 10.17 22.45 26.23
N GLY A 291 11.15 22.65 25.35
CA GLY A 291 12.37 23.43 25.63
C GLY A 291 12.43 24.79 24.94
N MET A 292 11.36 25.24 24.29
CA MET A 292 11.36 26.45 23.46
C MET A 292 10.37 27.51 24.00
N ASP A 293 10.71 28.79 23.85
CA ASP A 293 9.77 29.88 24.14
C ASP A 293 8.50 29.75 23.26
N SER A 294 7.33 29.97 23.85
CA SER A 294 6.03 29.73 23.19
C SER A 294 5.81 30.65 21.97
N THR A 295 6.29 31.90 22.04
CA THR A 295 6.17 32.86 20.94
C THR A 295 7.12 32.49 19.81
N ALA A 296 8.37 32.15 20.15
CA ALA A 296 9.36 31.67 19.18
C ALA A 296 8.91 30.38 18.48
N TYR A 297 8.37 29.42 19.24
CA TYR A 297 7.80 28.18 18.71
C TYR A 297 6.68 28.47 17.72
N SER A 298 5.75 29.36 18.08
CA SER A 298 4.60 29.70 17.23
C SER A 298 5.02 30.35 15.91
N GLN A 299 6.02 31.24 15.93
CA GLN A 299 6.56 31.88 14.73
C GLN A 299 7.24 30.88 13.78
N VAL A 300 8.04 29.95 14.33
CA VAL A 300 8.69 28.91 13.51
C VAL A 300 7.65 27.92 12.96
N LEU A 301 6.66 27.55 13.77
CA LEU A 301 5.55 26.68 13.36
C LEU A 301 4.75 27.30 12.22
N GLU A 302 4.34 28.56 12.35
CA GLU A 302 3.60 29.28 11.31
C GLU A 302 4.39 29.32 10.00
N LYS A 303 5.67 29.66 10.06
CA LYS A 303 6.55 29.69 8.88
C LYS A 303 6.61 28.33 8.18
N LEU A 304 6.80 27.25 8.94
CA LEU A 304 6.85 25.89 8.39
C LEU A 304 5.51 25.44 7.81
N LEU A 305 4.38 25.79 8.44
CA LEU A 305 3.04 25.49 7.92
C LEU A 305 2.75 26.24 6.61
N VAL A 306 3.19 27.50 6.49
CA VAL A 306 3.08 28.27 5.24
C VAL A 306 3.98 27.69 4.15
N GLU A 307 5.22 27.30 4.48
CA GLU A 307 6.12 26.59 3.54
C GLU A 307 5.47 25.29 3.03
N LEU A 308 4.88 24.50 3.93
CA LEU A 308 4.18 23.25 3.60
C LEU A 308 2.97 23.51 2.70
N ALA A 309 2.13 24.50 3.04
CA ALA A 309 0.95 24.84 2.24
C ALA A 309 1.31 25.31 0.83
N ARG A 310 2.37 26.12 0.68
CA ARG A 310 2.88 26.56 -0.63
C ARG A 310 3.44 25.40 -1.43
N ASN A 311 4.20 24.50 -0.80
CA ASN A 311 4.72 23.31 -1.45
C ASN A 311 3.57 22.40 -1.93
N GLY A 312 2.55 22.16 -1.09
CA GLY A 312 1.35 21.41 -1.47
C GLY A 312 0.58 22.04 -2.63
N GLN A 313 0.45 23.37 -2.67
CA GLN A 313 -0.11 24.08 -3.83
C GLN A 313 0.72 23.88 -5.10
N ALA A 314 2.05 23.92 -4.99
CA ALA A 314 2.95 23.68 -6.12
C ALA A 314 2.86 22.24 -6.64
N ILE A 315 2.73 21.25 -5.74
CA ILE A 315 2.48 19.85 -6.10
C ILE A 315 1.17 19.72 -6.89
N ARG A 316 0.07 20.30 -6.39
CA ARG A 316 -1.22 20.32 -7.11
C ARG A 316 -1.14 21.02 -8.46
N ALA A 317 -0.45 22.16 -8.55
CA ALA A 317 -0.28 22.91 -9.79
C ALA A 317 0.56 22.14 -10.83
N ALA A 318 1.62 21.46 -10.38
CA ALA A 318 2.44 20.61 -11.22
C ALA A 318 1.68 19.34 -11.67
N GLY A 319 0.82 18.80 -10.80
CA GLY A 319 -0.10 17.71 -11.11
C GLY A 319 -1.22 18.08 -12.08
N SER A 320 -1.62 19.37 -12.15
CA SER A 320 -2.77 19.85 -12.95
C SER A 320 -2.45 20.51 -14.29
N LYS A 321 -1.19 20.89 -14.61
CA LYS A 321 -0.78 21.46 -15.93
C LYS A 321 -0.86 20.50 -17.15
N PRO A 322 -1.91 20.51 -17.99
CA PRO A 322 -1.91 19.67 -19.19
C PRO A 322 -0.78 20.13 -20.12
N ARG A 323 -0.11 19.17 -20.78
CA ARG A 323 0.66 19.48 -21.99
C ARG A 323 -0.26 19.32 -23.18
#